data_AF-A0A2K3DUJ3-F1
#
_entry.id   AF-A0A2K3DUJ3-F1
#
_cell.length_a   1.000
_cell.length_b   1.000
_cell.length_c   1.000
_cell.angle_alpha   90.00
_cell.angle_beta   90.00
_cell.angle_gamma   90.00
#
_symmetry.space_group_name_H-M   'P 1'
#
loop_
_entity.id
_entity.type
_entity.pdbx_description
1 polymer ?
#
loop_
_entity_poly.entity_id
_entity_poly.type
_entity_poly.pdbx_seq_one_letter_code
_entity_poly.pdbx_strand_id
1 'polypeptide(L)'
;MMLLQSRRVALGGRDHRAATTRVRFCAHPRRIIRATQVLVNASAAAAAPLPGGSSSSSLGGLAILQNTRPVDRLRFQAILVFQHFDTEKTGRLAPEQLTAYEAYSAERFGTAAAEAMKPAFERARAAAAAVPGGSLDMEAFIDLVRDQVKVATTSREFPRFVFPEQELGKLAWGASLSTAELSSALAVFRLLDFNLDGYVKLEDLRRAQGIEREFVNEKLEDADTNEDGFLNFKDFLTSYARDRPVILNMLVLLAHTAAFWLIFNLPGLELPVKAIMALGLMLKPQFVTGPVIKLYTIFQTIFNRAKAEIAMAKERDQ
;
A
#
# COMPACT_ATOMS: atom_id res chain seq x y z
N MET A 1 -29.25 -76.83 8.18
CA MET A 1 -30.07 -75.74 8.76
C MET A 1 -29.14 -74.57 9.06
N MET A 2 -28.94 -73.66 8.10
CA MET A 2 -28.26 -72.37 8.28
C MET A 2 -28.73 -71.46 7.15
N LEU A 3 -29.54 -70.46 7.50
CA LEU A 3 -30.16 -69.51 6.59
C LEU A 3 -29.18 -68.36 6.33
N LEU A 4 -28.71 -68.24 5.08
CA LEU A 4 -28.01 -67.07 4.56
C LEU A 4 -29.04 -66.01 4.15
N GLN A 5 -29.16 -64.95 4.93
CA GLN A 5 -29.94 -63.76 4.58
C GLN A 5 -29.13 -62.83 3.66
N SER A 6 -29.59 -62.73 2.42
CA SER A 6 -29.06 -61.84 1.39
C SER A 6 -29.66 -60.44 1.55
N ARG A 7 -28.83 -59.44 1.89
CA ARG A 7 -29.21 -58.02 1.90
C ARG A 7 -28.97 -57.40 0.52
N ARG A 8 -30.05 -57.10 -0.21
CA ARG A 8 -30.03 -56.24 -1.40
C ARG A 8 -29.86 -54.77 -0.98
N VAL A 9 -28.83 -54.13 -1.50
CA VAL A 9 -28.64 -52.67 -1.44
C VAL A 9 -29.36 -52.05 -2.64
N ALA A 10 -30.33 -51.17 -2.36
CA ALA A 10 -31.05 -50.41 -3.36
C ALA A 10 -30.21 -49.19 -3.79
N LEU A 11 -29.82 -49.16 -5.06
CA LEU A 11 -29.23 -47.99 -5.71
C LEU A 11 -30.37 -47.01 -6.04
N GLY A 12 -30.46 -45.92 -5.29
CA GLY A 12 -31.31 -44.77 -5.60
C GLY A 12 -30.65 -43.91 -6.67
N GLY A 13 -31.16 -44.00 -7.90
CA GLY A 13 -30.81 -43.07 -8.98
C GLY A 13 -31.36 -41.67 -8.67
N ARG A 14 -30.46 -40.69 -8.58
CA ARG A 14 -30.81 -39.26 -8.50
C ARG A 14 -30.63 -38.65 -9.88
N ASP A 15 -31.75 -38.35 -10.53
CA ASP A 15 -31.82 -37.59 -11.76
C ASP A 15 -31.31 -36.16 -11.54
N HIS A 16 -30.18 -35.83 -12.14
CA HIS A 16 -29.75 -34.44 -12.31
C HIS A 16 -30.52 -33.81 -13.46
N ARG A 17 -31.65 -33.15 -13.14
CA ARG A 17 -32.29 -32.19 -14.05
C ARG A 17 -31.40 -30.95 -14.19
N ALA A 18 -30.91 -30.72 -15.40
CA ALA A 18 -30.29 -29.47 -15.80
C ALA A 18 -31.29 -28.32 -15.66
N ALA A 19 -31.03 -27.42 -14.70
CA ALA A 19 -31.73 -26.14 -14.61
C ALA A 19 -31.07 -25.17 -15.57
N THR A 20 -31.61 -25.08 -16.79
CA THR A 20 -31.27 -24.05 -17.77
C THR A 20 -31.82 -22.71 -17.27
N THR A 21 -31.01 -21.97 -16.53
CA THR A 21 -31.32 -20.59 -16.12
C THR A 21 -31.29 -19.70 -17.36
N ARG A 22 -32.45 -19.48 -17.97
CA ARG A 22 -32.68 -18.41 -18.96
C ARG A 22 -32.53 -17.06 -18.25
N VAL A 23 -31.38 -16.42 -18.45
CA VAL A 23 -31.20 -14.99 -18.13
C VAL A 23 -32.07 -14.19 -19.11
N ARG A 24 -33.21 -13.70 -18.63
CA ARG A 24 -34.01 -12.68 -19.34
C ARG A 24 -33.23 -11.36 -19.28
N PHE A 25 -32.63 -10.97 -20.39
CA PHE A 25 -32.21 -9.59 -20.62
C PHE A 25 -33.46 -8.71 -20.73
N CYS A 26 -33.71 -7.91 -19.70
CA CYS A 26 -34.63 -6.78 -19.80
C CYS A 26 -33.99 -5.73 -20.73
N ALA A 27 -34.54 -5.60 -21.93
CA ALA A 27 -34.22 -4.53 -22.86
C ALA A 27 -34.48 -3.17 -22.20
N HIS A 28 -33.42 -2.38 -22.01
CA HIS A 28 -33.54 -0.98 -21.64
C HIS A 28 -33.93 -0.13 -22.86
N PRO A 29 -34.85 0.84 -22.69
CA PRO A 29 -35.32 1.68 -23.78
C PRO A 29 -34.21 2.61 -24.28
N ARG A 30 -34.01 2.59 -25.61
CA ARG A 30 -33.16 3.51 -26.37
C ARG A 30 -33.51 4.95 -26.05
N ARG A 31 -32.61 5.65 -25.34
CA ARG A 31 -32.65 7.11 -25.24
C ARG A 31 -31.92 7.69 -26.46
N ILE A 32 -32.70 8.31 -27.34
CA ILE A 32 -32.21 9.07 -28.49
C ILE A 32 -31.49 10.31 -27.95
N ILE A 33 -30.15 10.31 -27.99
CA ILE A 33 -29.35 11.52 -27.78
C ILE A 33 -29.25 12.21 -29.14
N ARG A 34 -29.88 13.38 -29.24
CA ARG A 34 -29.73 14.30 -30.38
C ARG A 34 -28.26 14.72 -30.46
N ALA A 35 -27.65 14.48 -31.62
CA ALA A 35 -26.36 15.04 -31.98
C ALA A 35 -26.51 16.56 -32.15
N THR A 36 -25.91 17.32 -31.24
CA THR A 36 -25.63 18.74 -31.46
C THR A 36 -24.25 18.82 -32.11
N GLN A 37 -24.21 19.00 -33.42
CA GLN A 37 -22.99 19.37 -34.13
C GLN A 37 -22.57 20.77 -33.67
N VAL A 38 -21.48 20.85 -32.91
CA VAL A 38 -20.73 22.09 -32.72
C VAL A 38 -19.54 22.02 -33.66
N LEU A 39 -19.64 22.78 -34.74
CA LEU A 39 -18.56 23.04 -35.68
C LEU A 39 -17.53 23.92 -34.96
N VAL A 40 -16.39 23.35 -34.55
CA VAL A 40 -15.25 24.13 -34.05
C VAL A 40 -14.19 24.16 -35.14
N ASN A 41 -13.93 25.37 -35.61
CA ASN A 41 -12.92 25.70 -36.61
C ASN A 41 -11.53 25.21 -36.19
N ALA A 42 -10.87 24.50 -37.11
CA ALA A 42 -9.45 24.27 -37.06
C ALA A 42 -8.70 25.56 -37.43
N SER A 43 -8.02 26.17 -36.46
CA SER A 43 -6.93 27.10 -36.73
C SER A 43 -5.62 26.47 -36.25
N ALA A 44 -4.68 26.38 -37.19
CA ALA A 44 -3.32 25.97 -36.95
C ALA A 44 -2.64 26.92 -35.95
N ALA A 45 -2.09 26.37 -34.87
CA ALA A 45 -1.23 27.11 -33.96
C ALA A 45 0.05 26.31 -33.68
N ALA A 46 1.15 27.01 -33.91
CA ALA A 46 2.54 26.60 -33.86
C ALA A 46 2.95 25.79 -32.61
N ALA A 47 3.89 24.89 -32.82
CA ALA A 47 4.65 24.20 -31.80
C ALA A 47 5.33 25.19 -30.84
N ALA A 48 4.90 25.17 -29.57
CA ALA A 48 5.56 25.86 -28.46
C ALA A 48 6.33 24.83 -27.61
N PRO A 49 7.51 25.18 -27.10
CA PRO A 49 8.36 24.27 -26.33
C PRO A 49 7.74 23.96 -24.95
N LEU A 50 7.84 22.69 -24.56
CA LEU A 50 7.35 22.16 -23.29
C LEU A 50 8.00 22.91 -22.10
N PRO A 51 7.23 23.45 -21.15
CA PRO A 51 7.79 24.04 -19.95
C PRO A 51 8.34 22.95 -19.02
N GLY A 52 9.50 23.25 -18.45
CA GLY A 52 10.37 22.36 -17.71
C GLY A 52 9.79 21.79 -16.40
N GLY A 53 10.52 20.78 -15.93
CA GLY A 53 10.18 19.91 -14.82
C GLY A 53 9.66 20.63 -13.58
N SER A 54 8.46 20.25 -13.19
CA SER A 54 7.85 20.52 -11.91
C SER A 54 8.68 19.85 -10.81
N SER A 55 9.44 20.66 -10.09
CA SER A 55 10.04 20.34 -8.80
C SER A 55 8.94 19.84 -7.85
N SER A 56 8.97 18.54 -7.55
CA SER A 56 8.04 17.87 -6.65
C SER A 56 8.19 18.42 -5.23
N SER A 57 7.19 19.17 -4.77
CA SER A 57 7.01 19.52 -3.37
C SER A 57 6.96 18.24 -2.52
N SER A 58 7.92 18.09 -1.61
CA SER A 58 8.12 16.89 -0.81
C SER A 58 6.95 16.67 0.15
N LEU A 59 6.05 15.74 -0.20
CA LEU A 59 5.07 15.18 0.72
C LEU A 59 5.79 14.21 1.66
N GLY A 60 6.25 14.70 2.81
CA GLY A 60 7.01 13.92 3.81
C GLY A 60 6.30 12.66 4.37
N GLY A 61 5.04 12.42 4.03
CA GLY A 61 4.31 11.19 4.37
C GLY A 61 4.59 10.01 3.44
N LEU A 62 5.07 10.24 2.21
CA LEU A 62 5.43 9.17 1.27
C LEU A 62 6.88 8.71 1.41
N ALA A 63 7.66 9.28 2.33
CA ALA A 63 9.07 8.95 2.50
C ALA A 63 9.32 7.47 2.83
N ILE A 64 8.35 6.75 3.41
CA ILE A 64 8.45 5.29 3.61
C ILE A 64 8.39 4.54 2.26
N LEU A 65 7.60 5.04 1.31
CA LEU A 65 7.45 4.44 -0.03
C LEU A 65 8.48 4.99 -1.05
N GLN A 66 9.08 6.14 -0.76
CA GLN A 66 9.98 6.86 -1.68
C GLN A 66 11.45 6.84 -1.25
N ASN A 67 11.82 6.15 -0.17
CA ASN A 67 13.21 6.12 0.29
C ASN A 67 14.10 5.47 -0.76
N THR A 68 15.15 6.18 -1.14
CA THR A 68 15.94 5.95 -2.37
C THR A 68 16.88 4.74 -2.26
N ARG A 69 16.31 3.54 -2.48
CA ARG A 69 16.89 2.21 -2.87
C ARG A 69 17.38 1.24 -1.77
N PRO A 70 17.28 -0.11 -1.99
CA PRO A 70 17.15 -0.83 -3.27
C PRO A 70 15.79 -1.46 -3.61
N VAL A 71 14.75 -1.37 -2.78
CA VAL A 71 13.45 -2.01 -3.09
C VAL A 71 12.29 -1.06 -2.78
N ASP A 72 11.74 -0.42 -3.80
CA ASP A 72 10.47 0.29 -3.67
C ASP A 72 9.36 -0.77 -3.53
N ARG A 73 8.80 -0.91 -2.33
CA ARG A 73 7.73 -1.88 -2.04
C ARG A 73 6.54 -1.68 -2.99
N LEU A 74 6.23 -0.43 -3.33
CA LEU A 74 5.14 -0.13 -4.25
C LEU A 74 5.46 -0.58 -5.67
N ARG A 75 6.72 -0.50 -6.09
CA ARG A 75 7.18 -1.05 -7.38
C ARG A 75 6.96 -2.57 -7.42
N PHE A 76 7.35 -3.30 -6.38
CA PHE A 76 7.12 -4.74 -6.30
C PHE A 76 5.62 -5.09 -6.40
N GLN A 77 4.79 -4.34 -5.70
CA GLN A 77 3.33 -4.52 -5.71
C GLN A 77 2.72 -4.18 -7.07
N ALA A 78 3.20 -3.11 -7.72
CA ALA A 78 2.81 -2.77 -9.08
C ALA A 78 3.21 -3.86 -10.08
N ILE A 79 4.38 -4.49 -9.93
CA ILE A 79 4.81 -5.63 -10.77
C ILE A 79 3.85 -6.82 -10.62
N LEU A 80 3.40 -7.13 -9.39
CA LEU A 80 2.42 -8.19 -9.16
C LEU A 80 1.10 -7.92 -9.87
N VAL A 81 0.59 -6.69 -9.75
CA VAL A 81 -0.62 -6.27 -10.45
C VAL A 81 -0.41 -6.32 -11.96
N PHE A 82 0.73 -5.85 -12.46
CA PHE A 82 1.07 -5.92 -13.88
C PHE A 82 1.04 -7.36 -14.39
N GLN A 83 1.70 -8.29 -13.70
CA GLN A 83 1.75 -9.70 -14.08
C GLN A 83 0.37 -10.37 -14.07
N HIS A 84 -0.54 -9.89 -13.23
CA HIS A 84 -1.93 -10.35 -13.22
C HIS A 84 -2.66 -9.96 -14.52
N PHE A 85 -2.41 -8.76 -15.05
CA PHE A 85 -3.04 -8.27 -16.28
C PHE A 85 -2.30 -8.64 -17.56
N ASP A 86 -0.98 -8.86 -17.52
CA ASP A 86 -0.16 -9.35 -18.64
C ASP A 86 -0.29 -10.87 -18.79
N THR A 87 -1.50 -11.30 -19.16
CA THR A 87 -1.85 -12.72 -19.35
C THR A 87 -0.98 -13.41 -20.39
N GLU A 88 -0.47 -12.66 -21.37
CA GLU A 88 0.37 -13.14 -22.45
C GLU A 88 1.87 -13.16 -22.10
N LYS A 89 2.26 -12.60 -20.95
CA LYS A 89 3.64 -12.48 -20.47
C LYS A 89 4.55 -11.76 -21.48
N THR A 90 4.01 -10.74 -22.15
CA THR A 90 4.75 -9.96 -23.15
C THR A 90 5.70 -8.95 -22.52
N GLY A 91 5.55 -8.69 -21.22
CA GLY A 91 6.20 -7.58 -20.53
C GLY A 91 5.59 -6.22 -20.88
N ARG A 92 4.42 -6.20 -21.53
CA ARG A 92 3.66 -4.99 -21.90
C ARG A 92 2.16 -5.22 -21.73
N LEU A 93 1.40 -4.15 -21.52
CA LEU A 93 -0.06 -4.21 -21.45
C LEU A 93 -0.68 -3.67 -22.75
N ALA A 94 -1.50 -4.50 -23.40
CA ALA A 94 -2.32 -4.08 -24.52
C ALA A 94 -3.38 -3.05 -24.07
N PRO A 95 -3.94 -2.22 -24.98
CA PRO A 95 -4.99 -1.25 -24.66
C PRO A 95 -6.22 -1.87 -23.97
N GLU A 96 -6.57 -3.10 -24.35
CA GLU A 96 -7.69 -3.86 -23.77
C GLU A 96 -7.39 -4.25 -22.32
N GLN A 97 -6.18 -4.72 -22.03
CA GLN A 97 -5.73 -5.05 -20.67
C GLN A 97 -5.66 -3.79 -19.79
N LEU A 98 -5.22 -2.65 -20.34
CA LEU A 98 -5.23 -1.37 -19.63
C LEU A 98 -6.65 -0.91 -19.29
N THR A 99 -7.61 -1.14 -20.20
CA THR A 99 -9.03 -0.83 -19.97
C THR A 99 -9.63 -1.77 -18.91
N ALA A 100 -9.26 -3.05 -18.93
CA ALA A 100 -9.65 -4.00 -17.89
C ALA A 100 -9.09 -3.58 -16.51
N TYR A 101 -7.84 -3.12 -16.47
CA TYR A 101 -7.21 -2.60 -15.26
C TYR A 101 -7.89 -1.33 -14.73
N GLU A 102 -8.32 -0.43 -15.61
CA GLU A 102 -9.09 0.75 -15.22
C GLU A 102 -10.42 0.39 -14.56
N ALA A 103 -11.17 -0.56 -15.13
CA ALA A 103 -12.40 -1.07 -14.52
C ALA A 103 -12.13 -1.74 -13.17
N TYR A 104 -11.08 -2.56 -13.09
CA TYR A 104 -10.61 -3.20 -11.86
C TYR A 104 -10.26 -2.19 -10.75
N SER A 105 -9.58 -1.10 -11.12
CA SER A 105 -9.23 -0.01 -10.21
C SER A 105 -10.48 0.74 -9.75
N ALA A 106 -11.40 1.04 -10.66
CA ALA A 106 -12.63 1.76 -10.31
C ALA A 106 -13.48 1.02 -9.26
N GLU A 107 -13.56 -0.31 -9.35
CA GLU A 107 -14.26 -1.15 -8.38
C GLU A 107 -13.63 -1.07 -6.97
N ARG A 108 -12.29 -1.04 -6.90
CA ARG A 108 -11.53 -1.06 -5.63
C ARG A 108 -11.50 0.27 -4.90
N PHE A 109 -11.38 1.34 -5.66
CA PHE A 109 -11.24 2.69 -5.11
C PHE A 109 -12.58 3.40 -4.93
N GLY A 110 -13.64 2.90 -5.55
CA GLY A 110 -14.95 3.55 -5.56
C GLY A 110 -15.03 4.69 -6.57
N THR A 111 -16.25 5.13 -6.88
CA THR A 111 -16.54 6.05 -8.00
C THR A 111 -15.85 7.40 -7.87
N ALA A 112 -15.83 8.00 -6.67
CA ALA A 112 -15.24 9.32 -6.46
C ALA A 112 -13.71 9.33 -6.66
N ALA A 113 -13.02 8.32 -6.13
CA ALA A 113 -11.59 8.18 -6.34
C ALA A 113 -11.26 7.77 -7.79
N ALA A 114 -12.08 6.93 -8.41
CA ALA A 114 -11.92 6.53 -9.81
C ALA A 114 -12.02 7.74 -10.76
N GLU A 115 -12.96 8.65 -10.53
CA GLU A 115 -13.06 9.92 -11.27
C GLU A 115 -11.78 10.75 -11.15
N ALA A 116 -11.22 10.85 -9.93
CA ALA A 116 -9.97 11.57 -9.69
C ALA A 116 -8.74 10.88 -10.33
N MET A 117 -8.81 9.59 -10.67
CA MET A 117 -7.73 8.83 -11.31
C MET A 117 -7.73 8.94 -12.84
N LYS A 118 -8.81 9.44 -13.47
CA LYS A 118 -8.89 9.57 -14.94
C LYS A 118 -7.67 10.26 -15.59
N PRO A 119 -7.13 11.37 -15.06
CA PRO A 119 -5.95 12.01 -15.64
C PRO A 119 -4.69 11.14 -15.61
N ALA A 120 -4.58 10.19 -14.67
CA ALA A 120 -3.46 9.24 -14.64
C ALA A 120 -3.60 8.19 -15.76
N PHE A 121 -4.82 7.66 -15.96
CA PHE A 121 -5.09 6.73 -17.06
C PHE A 121 -4.93 7.38 -18.45
N GLU A 122 -5.33 8.63 -18.62
CA GLU A 122 -5.10 9.37 -19.88
C GLU A 122 -3.61 9.52 -20.19
N ARG A 123 -2.78 9.83 -19.18
CA ARG A 123 -1.32 9.87 -19.34
C ARG A 123 -0.75 8.49 -19.68
N ALA A 124 -1.23 7.42 -19.05
CA ALA A 124 -0.82 6.06 -19.39
C ALA A 124 -1.20 5.68 -20.82
N ARG A 125 -2.43 6.01 -21.27
CA ARG A 125 -2.84 5.76 -22.67
C ARG A 125 -2.00 6.56 -23.67
N ALA A 126 -1.66 7.81 -23.35
CA ALA A 126 -0.77 8.62 -24.18
C ALA A 126 0.65 8.01 -24.25
N ALA A 127 1.18 7.51 -23.13
CA ALA A 127 2.46 6.80 -23.09
C ALA A 127 2.42 5.51 -23.92
N ALA A 128 1.35 4.72 -23.81
CA ALA A 128 1.14 3.51 -24.62
C ALA A 128 1.09 3.82 -26.12
N ALA A 129 0.40 4.90 -26.52
CA ALA A 129 0.29 5.32 -27.92
C ALA A 129 1.62 5.79 -28.52
N ALA A 130 2.57 6.26 -27.70
CA ALA A 130 3.90 6.66 -28.15
C ALA A 130 4.81 5.47 -28.47
N VAL A 131 4.51 4.28 -27.93
CA VAL A 131 5.28 3.06 -28.17
C VAL A 131 4.77 2.35 -29.44
N PRO A 132 5.65 1.92 -30.37
CA PRO A 132 5.23 1.11 -31.51
C PRO A 132 4.47 -0.14 -31.05
N GLY A 133 3.22 -0.28 -31.50
CA GLY A 133 2.30 -1.34 -31.07
C GLY A 133 1.27 -0.90 -30.02
N GLY A 134 1.30 0.33 -29.53
CA GLY A 134 0.23 0.88 -28.69
C GLY A 134 0.12 0.24 -27.30
N SER A 135 1.20 -0.33 -26.78
CA SER A 135 1.22 -1.06 -25.51
C SER A 135 1.93 -0.28 -24.42
N LEU A 136 1.45 -0.42 -23.18
CA LEU A 136 2.04 0.22 -22.00
C LEU A 136 3.19 -0.62 -21.46
N ASP A 137 4.34 -0.02 -21.24
CA ASP A 137 5.48 -0.71 -20.62
C ASP A 137 5.31 -0.84 -19.09
N MET A 138 6.13 -1.69 -18.49
CA MET A 138 6.11 -1.94 -17.03
C MET A 138 6.38 -0.66 -16.23
N GLU A 139 7.33 0.18 -16.65
CA GLU A 139 7.69 1.39 -15.89
C GLU A 139 6.58 2.44 -15.93
N ALA A 140 5.94 2.69 -17.09
CA ALA A 140 4.80 3.59 -17.13
C ALA A 140 3.59 3.03 -16.36
N PHE A 141 3.44 1.71 -16.30
CA PHE A 141 2.45 1.09 -15.41
C PHE A 141 2.77 1.31 -13.93
N ILE A 142 4.02 1.15 -13.51
CA ILE A 142 4.43 1.44 -12.13
C ILE A 142 4.12 2.89 -11.76
N ASP A 143 4.39 3.84 -12.66
CA ASP A 143 4.07 5.25 -12.44
C ASP A 143 2.56 5.52 -12.40
N LEU A 144 1.77 4.80 -13.21
CA LEU A 144 0.30 4.81 -13.11
C LEU A 144 -0.18 4.36 -11.72
N VAL A 145 0.35 3.24 -11.19
CA VAL A 145 0.00 2.75 -9.84
C VAL A 145 0.40 3.75 -8.76
N ARG A 146 1.58 4.37 -8.88
CA ARG A 146 2.03 5.42 -7.95
C ARG A 146 1.08 6.61 -7.92
N ASP A 147 0.62 7.05 -9.09
CA ASP A 147 -0.34 8.15 -9.18
C ASP A 147 -1.70 7.78 -8.58
N GLN A 148 -2.18 6.55 -8.77
CA GLN A 148 -3.40 6.07 -8.11
C GLN A 148 -3.27 6.05 -6.58
N VAL A 149 -2.18 5.50 -6.04
CA VAL A 149 -1.93 5.47 -4.60
C VAL A 149 -1.83 6.89 -4.05
N LYS A 150 -1.21 7.82 -4.79
CA LYS A 150 -1.15 9.23 -4.41
C LYS A 150 -2.54 9.87 -4.34
N VAL A 151 -3.39 9.64 -5.35
CA VAL A 151 -4.78 10.11 -5.35
C VAL A 151 -5.54 9.55 -4.15
N ALA A 152 -5.45 8.23 -3.90
CA ALA A 152 -6.07 7.56 -2.77
C ALA A 152 -5.59 8.11 -1.41
N THR A 153 -4.29 8.38 -1.28
CA THR A 153 -3.67 8.97 -0.09
C THR A 153 -4.26 10.35 0.24
N THR A 154 -4.55 11.14 -0.78
CA THR A 154 -5.15 12.48 -0.60
C THR A 154 -6.67 12.46 -0.45
N SER A 155 -7.32 11.35 -0.82
CA SER A 155 -8.78 11.20 -0.74
C SER A 155 -9.23 10.90 0.68
N ARG A 156 -10.17 11.71 1.19
CA ARG A 156 -10.86 11.44 2.48
C ARG A 156 -11.97 10.41 2.34
N GLU A 157 -12.49 10.23 1.14
CA GLU A 157 -13.64 9.37 0.86
C GLU A 157 -13.21 7.91 0.67
N PHE A 158 -12.05 7.69 0.04
CA PHE A 158 -11.54 6.34 -0.23
C PHE A 158 -11.45 5.44 1.02
N PRO A 159 -10.76 5.82 2.12
CA PRO A 159 -10.67 4.93 3.27
C PRO A 159 -12.03 4.68 3.92
N ARG A 160 -12.93 5.67 3.88
CA ARG A 160 -14.30 5.59 4.41
C ARG A 160 -15.22 4.70 3.56
N PHE A 161 -14.92 4.56 2.27
CA PHE A 161 -15.60 3.64 1.38
C PHE A 161 -15.28 2.18 1.72
N VAL A 162 -14.06 1.90 2.20
CA VAL A 162 -13.62 0.53 2.53
C VAL A 162 -13.95 0.15 3.96
N PHE A 163 -13.68 1.03 4.93
CA PHE A 163 -13.88 0.77 6.35
C PHE A 163 -14.70 1.87 7.02
N PRO A 164 -15.53 1.54 8.02
CA PRO A 164 -16.19 2.55 8.84
C PRO A 164 -15.15 3.37 9.63
N GLU A 165 -15.48 4.64 9.90
CA GLU A 165 -14.56 5.59 10.53
C GLU A 165 -14.03 5.13 11.90
N GLN A 166 -14.83 4.38 12.65
CA GLN A 166 -14.45 3.82 13.94
C GLN A 166 -13.34 2.77 13.81
N GLU A 167 -13.37 1.94 12.76
CA GLU A 167 -12.34 0.93 12.51
C GLU A 167 -11.06 1.55 11.98
N LEU A 168 -11.16 2.55 11.09
CA LEU A 168 -10.01 3.31 10.62
C LEU A 168 -9.22 3.93 11.77
N GLY A 169 -9.91 4.50 12.78
CA GLY A 169 -9.26 5.04 13.97
C GLY A 169 -8.52 3.97 14.79
N LYS A 170 -9.11 2.79 14.95
CA LYS A 170 -8.48 1.65 15.64
C LYS A 170 -7.25 1.14 14.89
N LEU A 171 -7.34 0.99 13.57
CA LEU A 171 -6.26 0.53 12.70
C LEU A 171 -5.10 1.53 12.67
N ALA A 172 -5.41 2.83 12.49
CA ALA A 172 -4.41 3.89 12.52
C ALA A 172 -3.65 3.92 13.86
N TRP A 173 -4.37 3.82 14.98
CA TRP A 173 -3.77 3.82 16.31
C TRP A 173 -2.93 2.57 16.57
N GLY A 174 -3.46 1.39 16.25
CA GLY A 174 -2.78 0.11 16.43
C GLY A 174 -1.48 0.01 15.63
N ALA A 175 -1.51 0.45 14.36
CA ALA A 175 -0.33 0.45 13.49
C ALA A 175 0.59 1.68 13.70
N SER A 176 0.14 2.69 14.48
CA SER A 176 0.84 3.97 14.64
C SER A 176 1.13 4.68 13.32
N LEU A 177 0.19 4.59 12.39
CA LEU A 177 0.27 5.22 11.07
C LEU A 177 -0.57 6.50 11.06
N SER A 178 -0.11 7.50 10.32
CA SER A 178 -0.94 8.65 9.97
C SER A 178 -2.10 8.23 9.07
N THR A 179 -3.16 9.03 8.99
CA THR A 179 -4.31 8.76 8.10
C THR A 179 -3.89 8.63 6.64
N ALA A 180 -2.90 9.43 6.20
CA ALA A 180 -2.35 9.36 4.86
C ALA A 180 -1.60 8.04 4.61
N GLU A 181 -0.73 7.64 5.54
CA GLU A 181 -0.01 6.36 5.45
C GLU A 181 -0.98 5.17 5.46
N LEU A 182 -1.98 5.19 6.35
CA LEU A 182 -3.02 4.16 6.40
C LEU A 182 -3.79 4.09 5.07
N SER A 183 -4.20 5.24 4.51
CA SER A 183 -4.89 5.30 3.22
C SER A 183 -4.02 4.75 2.08
N SER A 184 -2.72 5.06 2.08
CA SER A 184 -1.77 4.54 1.10
C SER A 184 -1.59 3.02 1.21
N ALA A 185 -1.47 2.48 2.43
CA ALA A 185 -1.36 1.05 2.66
C ALA A 185 -2.65 0.31 2.25
N LEU A 186 -3.81 0.92 2.52
CA LEU A 186 -5.12 0.41 2.13
C LEU A 186 -5.29 0.37 0.61
N ALA A 187 -4.86 1.43 -0.09
CA ALA A 187 -4.87 1.51 -1.55
C ALA A 187 -4.12 0.34 -2.17
N VAL A 188 -2.91 0.09 -1.65
CA VAL A 188 -2.07 -1.02 -2.09
C VAL A 188 -2.71 -2.36 -1.77
N PHE A 189 -3.19 -2.56 -0.54
CA PHE A 189 -3.82 -3.82 -0.13
C PHE A 189 -4.98 -4.18 -1.06
N ARG A 190 -5.85 -3.21 -1.35
CA ARG A 190 -6.98 -3.38 -2.27
C ARG A 190 -6.55 -3.74 -3.70
N LEU A 191 -5.42 -3.21 -4.16
CA LEU A 191 -4.84 -3.56 -5.47
C LEU A 191 -4.23 -4.97 -5.51
N LEU A 192 -3.88 -5.56 -4.36
CA LEU A 192 -3.36 -6.93 -4.28
C LEU A 192 -4.46 -7.96 -3.99
N ASP A 193 -5.57 -7.52 -3.39
CA ASP A 193 -6.77 -8.33 -3.18
C ASP A 193 -7.55 -8.47 -4.51
N PHE A 194 -7.11 -9.42 -5.35
CA PHE A 194 -7.65 -9.64 -6.70
C PHE A 194 -9.12 -10.09 -6.72
N ASN A 195 -9.59 -10.76 -5.67
CA ASN A 195 -10.94 -11.31 -5.55
C ASN A 195 -11.87 -10.53 -4.59
N LEU A 196 -11.37 -9.47 -3.96
CA LEU A 196 -12.12 -8.61 -3.02
C LEU A 196 -12.67 -9.38 -1.81
N ASP A 197 -11.97 -10.43 -1.37
CA ASP A 197 -12.38 -11.20 -0.19
C ASP A 197 -11.85 -10.62 1.13
N GLY A 198 -11.02 -9.58 1.05
CA GLY A 198 -10.40 -8.94 2.21
C GLY A 198 -9.13 -9.64 2.68
N TYR A 199 -8.59 -10.57 1.89
CA TYR A 199 -7.36 -11.31 2.18
C TYR A 199 -6.41 -11.28 0.97
N VAL A 200 -5.11 -11.35 1.25
CA VAL A 200 -4.07 -11.49 0.22
C VAL A 200 -3.31 -12.78 0.46
N LYS A 201 -3.30 -13.67 -0.53
CA LYS A 201 -2.59 -14.95 -0.44
C LYS A 201 -1.08 -14.73 -0.49
N LEU A 202 -0.33 -15.29 0.46
CA LEU A 202 1.14 -15.24 0.45
C LEU A 202 1.71 -15.90 -0.81
N GLU A 203 1.06 -16.95 -1.32
CA GLU A 203 1.49 -17.62 -2.56
C GLU A 203 1.49 -16.69 -3.77
N ASP A 204 0.50 -15.80 -3.87
CA ASP A 204 0.41 -14.84 -4.97
C ASP A 204 1.51 -13.77 -4.86
N LEU A 205 1.88 -13.37 -3.64
CA LEU A 205 3.00 -12.47 -3.40
C LEU A 205 4.35 -13.13 -3.72
N ARG A 206 4.50 -14.43 -3.44
CA ARG A 206 5.70 -15.22 -3.76
C ARG A 206 5.92 -15.42 -5.27
N ARG A 207 4.89 -15.25 -6.10
CA ARG A 207 5.00 -15.40 -7.57
C ARG A 207 5.79 -14.28 -8.22
N ALA A 208 5.89 -13.10 -7.60
CA ALA A 208 6.76 -12.05 -8.13
C ALA A 208 8.22 -12.52 -8.13
N GLN A 209 8.90 -12.25 -9.23
CA GLN A 209 10.34 -12.51 -9.39
C GLN A 209 11.10 -11.22 -9.10
N GLY A 210 12.31 -11.33 -8.53
CA GLY A 210 13.19 -10.18 -8.28
C GLY A 210 13.97 -10.30 -6.96
N ILE A 211 14.96 -9.43 -6.80
CA ILE A 211 15.76 -9.28 -5.56
C ILE A 211 14.85 -8.78 -4.42
N GLU A 212 13.81 -8.05 -4.79
CA GLU A 212 12.76 -7.52 -3.92
C GLU A 212 12.01 -8.61 -3.14
N ARG A 213 11.91 -9.81 -3.72
CA ARG A 213 11.16 -10.92 -3.17
C ARG A 213 11.70 -11.38 -1.82
N GLU A 214 13.03 -11.51 -1.68
CA GLU A 214 13.62 -12.05 -0.44
C GLU A 214 13.31 -11.16 0.76
N PHE A 215 13.51 -9.84 0.59
CA PHE A 215 13.26 -8.87 1.65
C PHE A 215 11.78 -8.71 2.00
N VAL A 216 10.91 -8.76 0.98
CA VAL A 216 9.46 -8.62 1.18
C VAL A 216 8.87 -9.90 1.76
N ASN A 217 9.36 -11.08 1.37
CA ASN A 217 8.87 -12.35 1.89
C ASN A 217 9.14 -12.52 3.39
N GLU A 218 10.36 -12.23 3.87
CA GLU A 218 10.67 -12.37 5.31
C GLU A 218 9.71 -11.52 6.17
N LYS A 219 9.49 -10.26 5.79
CA LYS A 219 8.60 -9.36 6.52
C LYS A 219 7.10 -9.70 6.39
N LEU A 220 6.69 -10.35 5.31
CA LEU A 220 5.30 -10.74 5.11
C LEU A 220 4.96 -12.09 5.75
N GLU A 221 5.93 -13.00 5.81
CA GLU A 221 5.79 -14.28 6.52
C GLU A 221 5.67 -14.02 8.03
N ASP A 222 6.49 -13.11 8.59
CA ASP A 222 6.36 -12.68 9.98
C ASP A 222 5.04 -11.96 10.31
N ALA A 223 4.37 -11.41 9.29
CA ALA A 223 3.11 -10.69 9.47
C ALA A 223 1.91 -11.62 9.59
N ASP A 224 1.97 -12.83 8.99
CA ASP A 224 0.95 -13.87 9.05
C ASP A 224 0.93 -14.51 10.46
N THR A 225 0.23 -13.86 11.39
CA THR A 225 0.27 -14.23 12.81
C THR A 225 -0.44 -15.56 13.09
N ASN A 226 -1.34 -15.99 12.21
CA ASN A 226 -2.09 -17.24 12.32
C ASN A 226 -1.57 -18.36 11.40
N GLU A 227 -0.53 -18.09 10.61
CA GLU A 227 0.15 -19.05 9.72
C GLU A 227 -0.81 -19.77 8.76
N ASP A 228 -1.88 -19.10 8.32
CA ASP A 228 -2.88 -19.69 7.43
C ASP A 228 -2.55 -19.48 5.94
N GLY A 229 -1.52 -18.69 5.63
CA GLY A 229 -1.12 -18.34 4.28
C GLY A 229 -1.92 -17.18 3.67
N PHE A 230 -2.75 -16.49 4.47
CA PHE A 230 -3.59 -15.37 4.07
C PHE A 230 -3.35 -14.15 4.96
N LEU A 231 -2.97 -13.03 4.34
CA LEU A 231 -2.86 -11.76 5.05
C LEU A 231 -4.19 -11.01 5.00
N ASN A 232 -4.84 -10.83 6.15
CA ASN A 232 -5.88 -9.81 6.27
C ASN A 232 -5.24 -8.39 6.31
N PHE A 233 -6.05 -7.35 6.21
CA PHE A 233 -5.52 -5.98 6.19
C PHE A 233 -4.75 -5.61 7.46
N LYS A 234 -5.14 -6.11 8.64
CA LYS A 234 -4.46 -5.80 9.90
C LYS A 234 -3.06 -6.42 9.93
N ASP A 235 -2.93 -7.66 9.47
CA ASP A 235 -1.65 -8.36 9.34
C ASP A 235 -0.80 -7.69 8.26
N PHE A 236 -1.40 -7.30 7.14
CA PHE A 236 -0.71 -6.49 6.14
C PHE A 236 -0.15 -5.18 6.75
N LEU A 237 -0.86 -4.51 7.65
CA LEU A 237 -0.37 -3.32 8.34
C LEU A 237 0.81 -3.59 9.29
N THR A 238 0.93 -4.78 9.89
CA THR A 238 2.10 -5.10 10.75
C THR A 238 3.37 -5.13 9.90
N SER A 239 3.29 -5.59 8.65
CA SER A 239 4.41 -5.52 7.70
C SER A 239 4.79 -4.08 7.28
N TYR A 240 3.86 -3.12 7.43
CA TYR A 240 4.05 -1.68 7.17
C TYR A 240 4.43 -0.89 8.41
N ALA A 241 4.18 -1.42 9.60
CA ALA A 241 4.57 -0.79 10.83
C ALA A 241 6.09 -0.58 10.78
N ARG A 242 6.51 0.67 10.94
CA ARG A 242 7.94 0.98 11.07
C ARG A 242 8.45 0.14 12.24
N ASP A 243 9.55 -0.58 12.03
CA ASP A 243 10.24 -1.28 13.10
C ASP A 243 10.40 -0.28 14.24
N ARG A 244 9.59 -0.44 15.30
CA ARG A 244 9.64 0.50 16.42
C ARG A 244 11.05 0.32 16.97
N PRO A 245 11.91 1.34 16.94
CA PRO A 245 13.28 1.14 17.36
C PRO A 245 13.25 0.81 18.84
N VAL A 246 13.35 -0.48 19.17
CA VAL A 246 13.35 -0.98 20.56
C VAL A 246 14.42 -0.23 21.34
N ILE A 247 15.55 0.03 20.69
CA ILE A 247 16.65 0.85 21.17
C ILE A 247 16.19 2.26 21.53
N LEU A 248 15.39 2.94 20.70
CA LEU A 248 14.88 4.27 21.03
C LEU A 248 14.00 4.21 22.29
N ASN A 249 13.11 3.22 22.39
CA ASN A 249 12.27 3.06 23.58
C ASN A 249 13.13 2.81 24.83
N MET A 250 14.17 1.97 24.73
CA MET A 250 15.12 1.73 25.82
C MET A 250 15.91 2.99 26.18
N LEU A 251 16.37 3.77 25.20
CA LEU A 251 17.09 5.02 25.43
C LEU A 251 16.20 6.09 26.08
N VAL A 252 14.95 6.20 25.64
CA VAL A 252 13.97 7.10 26.26
C VAL A 252 13.71 6.68 27.70
N LEU A 253 13.51 5.39 27.96
CA LEU A 253 13.31 4.88 29.32
C LEU A 253 14.52 5.18 30.21
N LEU A 254 15.73 4.86 29.73
CA LEU A 254 16.99 5.11 30.44
C LEU A 254 17.17 6.60 30.74
N ALA A 255 16.88 7.48 29.77
CA ALA A 255 16.97 8.92 29.96
C ALA A 255 15.98 9.44 31.02
N HIS A 256 14.76 8.90 31.07
CA HIS A 256 13.81 9.25 32.14
C HIS A 256 14.31 8.75 33.50
N THR A 257 14.80 7.51 33.58
CA THR A 257 15.39 6.97 34.81
C THR A 257 16.55 7.83 35.29
N ALA A 258 17.45 8.25 34.38
CA ALA A 258 18.56 9.14 34.69
C ALA A 258 18.10 10.53 35.16
N ALA A 259 17.08 11.09 34.52
CA ALA A 259 16.50 12.39 34.91
C ALA A 259 15.88 12.34 36.31
N PHE A 260 15.09 11.30 36.62
CA PHE A 260 14.55 11.11 37.97
C PHE A 260 15.69 10.91 38.99
N TRP A 261 16.66 10.06 38.66
CA TRP A 261 17.82 9.84 39.52
C TRP A 261 18.57 11.16 39.82
N LEU A 262 18.78 12.01 38.80
CA LEU A 262 19.40 13.32 38.97
C LEU A 262 18.58 14.22 39.90
N ILE A 263 17.27 14.33 39.69
CA ILE A 263 16.38 15.14 40.53
C ILE A 263 16.47 14.71 42.00
N PHE A 264 16.46 13.41 42.27
CA PHE A 264 16.52 12.90 43.63
C PHE A 264 17.91 13.03 44.28
N ASN A 265 18.99 12.99 43.49
CA ASN A 265 20.37 13.07 44.00
C ASN A 265 20.97 14.49 44.01
N LEU A 266 20.26 15.52 43.52
CA LEU A 266 20.75 16.90 43.58
C LEU A 266 20.96 17.34 45.04
N PRO A 267 22.20 17.72 45.44
CA PRO A 267 22.47 18.23 46.77
C PRO A 267 21.89 19.64 46.94
N GLY A 268 21.40 19.95 48.13
CA GLY A 268 20.84 21.27 48.45
C GLY A 268 19.41 21.52 48.00
N LEU A 269 18.77 20.58 47.28
CA LEU A 269 17.35 20.68 46.96
C LEU A 269 16.51 20.06 48.08
N GLU A 270 15.56 20.80 48.62
CA GLU A 270 14.63 20.28 49.62
C GLU A 270 13.66 19.25 49.00
N LEU A 271 13.21 18.29 49.82
CA LEU A 271 12.27 17.24 49.42
C LEU A 271 11.00 17.75 48.69
N PRO A 272 10.30 18.82 49.14
CA PRO A 272 9.13 19.32 48.42
C PRO A 272 9.48 19.81 47.00
N VAL A 273 10.63 20.44 46.81
CA VAL A 273 11.06 20.91 45.48
C VAL A 273 11.37 19.72 44.57
N LYS A 274 12.03 18.68 45.09
CA LYS A 274 12.28 17.43 44.34
C LYS A 274 10.97 16.78 43.90
N ALA A 275 9.97 16.73 44.78
CA ALA A 275 8.66 16.18 44.47
C ALA A 275 7.95 16.99 43.37
N ILE A 276 7.99 18.33 43.42
CA ILE A 276 7.40 19.20 42.40
C ILE A 276 8.10 18.99 41.05
N MET A 277 9.43 18.89 41.02
CA MET A 277 10.18 18.63 39.79
C MET A 277 9.86 17.26 39.19
N ALA A 278 9.82 16.22 40.03
CA ALA A 278 9.44 14.87 39.60
C ALA A 278 8.02 14.84 39.04
N LEU A 279 7.07 15.51 39.71
CA LEU A 279 5.69 15.65 39.22
C LEU A 279 5.63 16.42 37.90
N GLY A 280 6.40 17.51 37.77
CA GLY A 280 6.53 18.26 36.53
C GLY A 280 7.03 17.40 35.37
N LEU A 281 7.99 16.50 35.64
CA LEU A 281 8.50 15.54 34.66
C LEU A 281 7.45 14.48 34.29
N MET A 282 6.63 14.01 35.25
CA MET A 282 5.51 13.10 34.98
C MET A 282 4.40 13.75 34.16
N LEU A 283 4.08 15.02 34.42
CA LEU A 283 3.06 15.77 33.68
C LEU A 283 3.54 16.15 32.27
N LYS A 284 4.85 16.36 32.08
CA LYS A 284 5.46 16.72 30.79
C LYS A 284 6.70 15.86 30.50
N PRO A 285 6.54 14.57 30.18
CA PRO A 285 7.66 13.68 29.82
C PRO A 285 8.41 14.16 28.56
N GLN A 286 7.74 14.95 27.72
CA GLN A 286 8.32 15.53 26.49
C GLN A 286 9.60 16.34 26.72
N PHE A 287 9.84 16.87 27.94
CA PHE A 287 11.09 17.56 28.27
C PHE A 287 12.32 16.65 28.17
N VAL A 288 12.16 15.35 28.42
CA VAL A 288 13.23 14.35 28.28
C VAL A 288 13.10 13.62 26.96
N THR A 289 11.89 13.18 26.58
CA THR A 289 11.68 12.41 25.33
C THR A 289 12.11 13.20 24.09
N GLY A 290 11.76 14.48 23.99
CA GLY A 290 12.00 15.31 22.81
C GLY A 290 13.48 15.40 22.43
N PRO A 291 14.37 15.83 23.35
CA PRO A 291 15.82 15.84 23.12
C PRO A 291 16.40 14.47 22.77
N VAL A 292 15.98 13.39 23.46
CA VAL A 292 16.46 12.03 23.22
C VAL A 292 16.12 11.55 21.81
N ILE A 293 14.89 11.78 21.36
CA ILE A 293 14.48 11.44 19.99
C ILE A 293 15.34 12.19 18.97
N LYS A 294 15.56 13.50 19.15
CA LYS A 294 16.39 14.29 18.23
C LYS A 294 17.84 13.79 18.17
N LEU A 295 18.43 13.47 19.31
CA LEU A 295 19.79 12.92 19.36
C LEU A 295 19.85 11.55 18.68
N TYR A 296 18.87 10.69 18.93
CA TYR A 296 18.78 9.38 18.29
C TYR A 296 18.66 9.50 16.77
N THR A 297 17.82 10.38 16.24
CA THR A 297 17.68 10.55 14.79
C THR A 297 18.96 11.10 14.14
N ILE A 298 19.65 12.02 14.80
CA ILE A 298 20.97 12.50 14.35
C ILE A 298 21.96 11.33 14.31
N PHE A 299 22.06 10.55 15.39
CA PHE A 299 22.97 9.41 15.48
C PHE A 299 22.65 8.34 14.43
N GLN A 300 21.38 7.99 14.26
CA GLN A 300 20.94 7.02 13.26
C GLN A 300 21.27 7.48 11.84
N THR A 301 21.14 8.78 11.56
CA THR A 301 21.51 9.35 10.26
C THR A 301 23.02 9.23 9.99
N ILE A 302 23.84 9.52 11.00
CA ILE A 302 25.30 9.38 10.91
C ILE A 302 25.69 7.90 10.72
N PHE A 303 25.09 7.00 11.50
CA PHE A 303 25.36 5.56 11.42
C PHE A 303 24.98 4.97 10.07
N ASN A 304 23.78 5.30 9.57
CA ASN A 304 23.33 4.84 8.25
C ASN A 304 24.24 5.34 7.14
N ARG A 305 24.70 6.59 7.23
CA ARG A 305 25.68 7.14 6.28
C ARG A 305 27.00 6.39 6.33
N ALA A 306 27.57 6.15 7.51
CA ALA A 306 28.80 5.38 7.66
C ALA A 306 28.66 3.95 7.12
N LYS A 307 27.53 3.28 7.37
CA LYS A 307 27.24 1.96 6.84
C LYS A 307 27.17 1.95 5.30
N ALA A 308 26.53 2.96 4.71
CA ALA A 308 26.47 3.11 3.26
C ALA A 308 27.86 3.36 2.65
N GLU A 309 28.68 4.21 3.28
CA GLU A 309 30.05 4.46 2.84
C GLU A 309 30.92 3.18 2.88
N ILE A 310 30.79 2.35 3.92
CA ILE A 310 31.48 1.06 4.01
C ILE A 310 31.00 0.08 2.93
N ALA A 311 29.70 0.02 2.67
CA ALA A 311 29.14 -0.85 1.62
C ALA A 311 29.67 -0.45 0.23
N MET A 312 29.67 0.85 -0.08
CA MET A 312 30.21 1.38 -1.34
C MET A 312 31.72 1.17 -1.48
N ALA A 313 32.48 1.22 -0.38
CA ALA A 313 33.91 0.90 -0.40
C ALA A 313 34.14 -0.58 -0.73
N LYS A 314 33.35 -1.48 -0.14
CA LYS A 314 33.44 -2.93 -0.39
C LYS A 314 33.11 -3.31 -1.84
N GLU A 315 32.19 -2.59 -2.49
CA GLU A 315 31.86 -2.79 -3.91
C GLU A 315 32.95 -2.28 -4.86
N ARG A 316 33.80 -1.33 -4.44
CA ARG A 316 34.92 -0.83 -5.27
C ARG A 316 36.12 -1.77 -5.30
N ASP A 317 36.25 -2.62 -4.30
CA ASP A 317 37.35 -3.58 -4.17
C ASP A 317 37.05 -4.93 -4.87
N GLN A 318 35.86 -5.09 -5.45
CA GLN A 318 35.43 -6.25 -6.23
C GLN A 318 35.52 -5.98 -7.73
#